data_AF-A0A5C5XWD2-F1
#
_entry.id   AF-A0A5C5XWD2-F1
#
_cell.length_a   1.000
_cell.length_b   1.000
_cell.length_c   1.000
_cell.angle_alpha   90.00
_cell.angle_beta   90.00
_cell.angle_gamma   90.00
#
_symmetry.space_group_name_H-M   'P 1'
#
loop_
_entity.id
_entity.type
_entity.pdbx_description
1 polymer ?
#
loop_
_entity_poly.entity_id
_entity_poly.type
_entity_poly.pdbx_seq_one_letter_code
_entity_poly.pdbx_strand_id
1 'polypeptide(L)' 'MLSPSEQKTLATFRQFLMTPNKMLCFWGPALERHRDGLSKLEDKELVVPEGRAGGYSLTRSGFEAMRADGRRHATPAVR' A
#
# COMPACT_ATOMS: atom_id res chain seq x y z
N MET A 1 -2.06 9.57 10.54
CA MET A 1 -1.56 10.13 9.25
C MET A 1 -0.52 9.17 8.69
N LEU A 2 -0.50 8.94 7.37
CA LEU A 2 0.47 8.05 6.73
C LEU A 2 1.75 8.83 6.40
N SER A 3 2.91 8.23 6.66
CA SER A 3 4.21 8.76 6.25
C SER A 3 4.42 8.62 4.73
N PRO A 4 5.40 9.32 4.14
CA PRO A 4 5.67 9.22 2.70
C PRO A 4 5.99 7.81 2.20
N SER A 5 6.70 6.98 2.99
CA SER A 5 7.00 5.60 2.59
C SER A 5 5.75 4.71 2.59
N GLU A 6 4.84 4.91 3.54
CA GLU A 6 3.55 4.21 3.60
C GLU A 6 2.65 4.60 2.41
N GLN A 7 2.53 5.89 2.11
CA GLN A 7 1.76 6.38 0.96
C GLN A 7 2.30 5.79 -0.35
N LYS A 8 3.63 5.83 -0.52
CA LYS A 8 4.29 5.24 -1.70
C LYS A 8 4.04 3.74 -1.83
N THR A 9 4.05 3.00 -0.72
CA THR A 9 3.74 1.56 -0.72
C THR A 9 2.28 1.30 -1.07
N LEU A 10 1.32 2.03 -0.47
CA LEU A 10 -0.11 1.92 -0.84
C LEU A 10 -0.37 2.32 -2.30
N ALA A 11 0.37 3.30 -2.83
CA ALA A 11 0.30 3.66 -4.25
C ALA A 11 0.67 2.49 -5.17
N THR A 12 1.61 1.62 -4.79
CA THR A 12 1.93 0.41 -5.54
C THR A 12 0.74 -0.56 -5.56
N PHE A 13 0.11 -0.83 -4.40
CA PHE A 13 -1.12 -1.65 -4.37
C PHE A 13 -2.21 -1.07 -5.29
N ARG A 14 -2.35 0.25 -5.31
CA ARG A 14 -3.32 0.94 -6.19
C ARG A 14 -2.99 0.76 -7.67
N GLN A 15 -1.71 0.87 -8.06
CA GLN A 15 -1.28 0.69 -9.45
C GLN A 15 -1.64 -0.70 -9.98
N PHE A 16 -1.57 -1.72 -9.13
CA PHE A 16 -1.95 -3.09 -9.46
C PHE A 16 -3.44 -3.41 -9.20
N LEU A 17 -4.27 -2.40 -8.89
CA LEU A 17 -5.70 -2.53 -8.64
C LEU A 17 -6.03 -3.56 -7.54
N MET A 18 -5.16 -3.64 -6.54
CA MET A 18 -5.29 -4.63 -5.47
C MET A 18 -6.54 -4.39 -4.63
N THR A 19 -7.17 -5.48 -4.21
CA THR A 19 -8.32 -5.51 -3.30
C THR A 19 -7.94 -6.26 -2.01
N PRO A 20 -8.73 -6.13 -0.93
CA PRO A 20 -8.45 -6.86 0.31
C PRO A 20 -8.30 -8.37 0.09
N ASN A 21 -7.43 -9.00 0.88
CA ASN A 21 -7.14 -10.45 0.83
C ASN A 21 -6.60 -10.95 -0.52
N LYS A 22 -6.19 -10.04 -1.41
CA LYS A 22 -5.42 -10.38 -2.60
C LYS A 22 -3.97 -10.01 -2.35
N MET A 23 -3.10 -10.99 -2.52
CA MET A 23 -1.66 -10.84 -2.32
C MET A 23 -1.03 -10.11 -3.49
N LEU A 24 -0.22 -9.10 -3.18
CA LEU A 24 0.77 -8.52 -4.07
C LEU A 24 2.16 -8.97 -3.61
N CYS A 25 2.97 -9.51 -4.51
CA CYS A 25 4.33 -9.89 -4.19
C CYS A 25 5.33 -8.81 -4.64
N PHE A 26 6.09 -8.30 -3.68
CA PHE A 26 7.23 -7.43 -3.90
C PHE A 26 8.50 -8.29 -4.04
N TRP A 27 9.29 -8.04 -5.09
CA TRP A 27 10.52 -8.80 -5.37
C TRP A 27 11.70 -7.88 -5.66
N GLY A 28 12.91 -8.35 -5.33
CA GLY A 28 14.18 -7.70 -5.66
C GLY A 28 14.21 -6.22 -5.23
N PRO A 29 14.63 -5.28 -6.10
CA PRO A 29 14.68 -3.86 -5.78
C PRO A 29 13.32 -3.25 -5.39
N ALA A 30 12.20 -3.85 -5.78
CA ALA A 30 10.89 -3.37 -5.34
C ALA A 30 10.66 -3.69 -3.84
N LEU A 31 11.06 -4.88 -3.38
CA LEU A 31 10.95 -5.23 -1.97
C LEU A 31 11.82 -4.30 -1.10
N GLU A 32 13.09 -4.09 -1.48
CA GLU A 32 14.00 -3.20 -0.75
C GLU A 32 13.48 -1.76 -0.67
N ARG A 33 12.95 -1.22 -1.79
CA ARG A 33 12.37 0.15 -1.83
C ARG A 33 11.13 0.33 -0.97
N HIS A 34 10.38 -0.75 -0.71
CA HIS A 34 9.11 -0.70 0.01
C HIS A 34 9.18 -1.29 1.42
N ARG A 35 10.32 -1.86 1.84
CA ARG A 35 10.48 -2.59 3.11
C ARG A 35 10.06 -1.77 4.33
N ASP A 36 10.54 -0.54 4.45
CA ASP A 36 10.17 0.38 5.54
C ASP A 36 8.66 0.69 5.54
N GLY A 37 8.08 0.94 4.36
CA GLY A 37 6.65 1.21 4.23
C GLY A 37 5.79 -0.02 4.54
N LEU A 38 6.21 -1.21 4.12
CA LEU A 38 5.51 -2.47 4.39
C LEU A 38 5.51 -2.76 5.90
N SER A 39 6.66 -2.65 6.56
CA SER A 39 6.78 -2.83 8.01
C SER A 39 5.86 -1.86 8.78
N LYS A 40 5.86 -0.57 8.43
CA LYS A 40 5.01 0.43 9.11
C LYS A 40 3.52 0.23 8.85
N LEU A 41 3.15 -0.26 7.66
CA LEU A 41 1.76 -0.57 7.33
C LEU A 41 1.31 -1.85 8.05
N GLU A 42 2.21 -2.82 8.24
CA GLU A 42 1.98 -4.04 9.01
C GLU A 42 1.77 -3.71 10.49
N ASP A 43 2.63 -2.87 11.09
CA ASP A 43 2.48 -2.37 12.46
C ASP A 43 1.16 -1.62 12.71
N LYS A 44 0.56 -1.09 11.64
CA LYS A 44 -0.74 -0.39 11.65
C LYS A 44 -1.92 -1.26 11.21
N GLU A 45 -1.69 -2.56 10.99
CA GLU A 45 -2.71 -3.51 10.55
C GLU A 45 -3.40 -3.14 9.22
N LEU A 46 -2.68 -2.41 8.35
CA LEU A 46 -3.15 -2.01 7.02
C LEU A 46 -2.76 -3.03 5.94
N VAL A 47 -1.68 -3.76 6.16
CA VAL A 47 -1.31 -4.94 5.35
C VAL A 47 -1.06 -6.12 6.28
N VAL A 48 -1.17 -7.32 5.72
CA VAL A 48 -0.75 -8.55 6.39
C VAL A 48 0.30 -9.24 5.53
N PRO A 49 1.38 -9.76 6.12
CA PRO A 49 2.32 -10.60 5.41
C PRO A 49 1.63 -11.92 5.04
N GLU A 50 1.92 -12.39 3.84
CA GLU A 50 1.49 -13.70 3.35
C GLU A 50 2.64 -14.70 3.51
N GLY A 51 2.35 -16.00 3.47
CA GLY A 51 3.35 -17.07 3.68
C GLY A 51 4.49 -17.14 2.65
N ARG A 52 4.61 -16.16 1.74
CA ARG A 52 5.64 -16.05 0.71
C ARG A 52 6.47 -14.79 0.95
N ALA A 53 7.80 -14.92 0.90
CA ALA A 53 8.72 -13.80 1.07
C ALA A 53 8.36 -12.62 0.15
N GLY A 54 8.06 -11.45 0.75
CA GLY A 54 7.64 -10.25 0.03
C GLY A 54 6.17 -10.20 -0.41
N GLY A 55 5.36 -11.22 -0.08
CA GLY A 55 3.92 -11.26 -0.31
C GLY A 55 3.17 -10.51 0.78
N TYR A 56 2.31 -9.56 0.39
CA TYR A 56 1.46 -8.82 1.32
C TYR A 56 0.05 -8.65 0.74
N SER A 57 -0.96 -8.78 1.58
CA SER A 57 -2.36 -8.48 1.24
C SER A 57 -2.82 -7.23 1.97
N LEU A 58 -3.69 -6.43 1.33
CA LEU A 58 -4.39 -5.34 2.01
C LEU A 58 -5.40 -5.91 3.01
N THR A 59 -5.47 -5.30 4.20
CA THR A 59 -6.66 -5.42 5.04
C THR A 59 -7.78 -4.53 4.50
N ARG A 60 -8.98 -4.64 5.07
CA ARG A 60 -10.07 -3.73 4.74
C ARG A 60 -9.69 -2.27 5.03
N SER A 61 -9.11 -2.03 6.22
CA SER A 61 -8.65 -0.71 6.64
C SER A 61 -7.52 -0.17 5.73
N GLY A 62 -6.59 -1.04 5.32
CA GLY A 62 -5.53 -0.66 4.38
C GLY A 62 -6.06 -0.27 3.01
N PHE A 63 -7.07 -0.99 2.50
CA PHE A 63 -7.72 -0.63 1.25
C PHE A 63 -8.45 0.71 1.31
N GLU A 64 -9.14 1.00 2.43
CA GLU A 64 -9.77 2.29 2.64
C GLU A 64 -8.74 3.42 2.73
N ALA A 65 -7.63 3.21 3.45
CA ALA A 65 -6.52 4.15 3.51
C ALA A 65 -5.90 4.43 2.13
N MET A 66 -5.68 3.38 1.33
CA MET A 66 -5.18 3.50 -0.05
C MET A 66 -6.11 4.34 -0.93
N ARG A 67 -7.43 4.15 -0.82
CA ARG A 67 -8.42 4.93 -1.57
C ARG A 67 -8.47 6.39 -1.14
N ALA A 68 -8.31 6.66 0.15
CA ALA A 68 -8.30 8.01 0.70
C ALA A 68 -7.05 8.79 0.28
N ASP A 69 -5.89 8.13 0.29
CA ASP A 69 -4.62 8.72 -0.15
C ASP A 69 -4.67 9.16 -1.63
N GLY A 70 -5.28 8.31 -2.45
CA GLY A 70 -5.44 8.57 -3.87
C GLY A 70 -6.31 9.77 -4.26
N ARG A 71 -7.07 10.35 -3.32
CA ARG A 71 -7.89 11.55 -3.53
C ARG A 71 -7.13 12.86 -3.27
N ARG A 72 -5.95 12.81 -2.64
CA ARG A 72 -5.15 14.00 -2.28
C ARG A 72 -4.28 14.53 -3.43
N HIS A 73 -4.28 13.87 -4.59
CA HIS A 73 -3.59 14.29 -5.81
C HIS A 73 -4.54 14.57 -6.98
N ALA A 74 -5.86 14.59 -6.75
CA ALA A 74 -6.78 15.13 -7.74
C ALA A 74 -6.68 16.67 -7.69
N THR A 75 -5.95 17.27 -8.62
CA THR A 75 -5.98 18.72 -8.85
C THR A 75 -7.44 19.14 -9.03
N PRO A 76 -7.95 20.16 -8.33
CA PRO A 76 -9.29 20.65 -8.59
C PRO A 76 -9.33 21.15 -10.03
N ALA A 77 -10.26 20.60 -10.83
CA ALA A 77 -10.53 21.13 -12.15
C ALA A 77 -10.96 22.60 -12.00
N VAL A 78 -10.12 23.51 -12.52
CA VAL A 78 -10.49 24.92 -12.69
C VAL A 78 -11.73 24.95 -13.58
N ARG A 79 -12.81 25.53 -13.04
CA ARG A 79 -14.02 25.89 -13.78
C ARG A 79 -13.76 27.10 -14.66
#